data_AF-A0A1G0IV08-F1
#
_entry.id   AF-A0A1G0IV08-F1
#
_cell.length_a   1.000
_cell.length_b   1.000
_cell.length_c   1.000
_cell.angle_alpha   90.00
_cell.angle_beta   90.00
_cell.angle_gamma   90.00
#
_symmetry.space_group_name_H-M   'P 1'
#
loop_
_entity.id
_entity.type
_entity.pdbx_description
1 polymer ?
#
loop_
_entity_poly.entity_id
_entity_poly.type
_entity_poly.pdbx_seq_one_letter_code
_entity_poly.pdbx_strand_id
1 'polypeptide(L)'
;MKHSAQFLLVIGTLLTHTCLAETTYFLCGPDEDGCFDEPDYYRFCACIPQDPISFAEPYCLSWDKMACVPMNKTDCKNGVSFNTQSACVATLFQSEPTPPCPIKSEHFCKEHAVPICNAEGQTYSCKPAAP
;
A
#
# COMPACT_ATOMS: atom_id res chain seq x y z
N MET A 1 20.22 -48.43 45.01
CA MET A 1 20.48 -47.96 43.64
C MET A 1 19.12 -47.45 43.12
N LYS A 2 18.68 -46.19 43.34
CA LYS A 2 19.02 -44.92 42.63
C LYS A 2 19.21 -45.21 41.13
N HIS A 3 18.35 -44.79 40.20
CA HIS A 3 17.91 -43.42 39.86
C HIS A 3 16.47 -43.45 39.27
N SER A 4 15.47 -42.78 39.83
CA SER A 4 15.00 -41.41 39.49
C SER A 4 15.04 -41.07 37.99
N ALA A 5 13.93 -41.33 37.30
CA ALA A 5 13.66 -40.80 35.96
C ALA A 5 13.16 -39.35 36.08
N GLN A 6 13.98 -38.40 35.61
CA GLN A 6 13.60 -37.01 35.38
C GLN A 6 12.62 -36.94 34.20
N PHE A 7 11.32 -36.81 34.48
CA PHE A 7 10.36 -36.31 33.50
C PHE A 7 10.47 -34.79 33.49
N LEU A 8 11.30 -34.26 32.58
CA LEU A 8 11.38 -32.84 32.28
C LEU A 8 10.09 -32.39 31.62
N LEU A 9 9.37 -31.51 32.32
CA LEU A 9 8.30 -30.65 31.82
C LEU A 9 8.80 -29.85 30.61
N VAL A 10 8.41 -30.25 29.40
CA VAL A 10 8.50 -29.40 28.22
C VAL A 10 7.19 -28.62 28.15
N ILE A 11 7.13 -27.50 28.89
CA ILE A 11 6.10 -26.48 28.69
C ILE A 11 6.39 -25.86 27.33
N GLY A 12 5.67 -26.31 26.30
CA GLY A 12 5.71 -25.72 24.97
C GLY A 12 5.26 -24.27 25.05
N THR A 13 6.23 -23.35 25.00
CA THR A 13 5.98 -21.95 24.67
C THR A 13 5.43 -21.89 23.25
N LEU A 14 4.11 -21.84 23.12
CA LEU A 14 3.48 -21.32 21.91
C LEU A 14 3.93 -19.87 21.76
N LEU A 15 4.98 -19.65 20.97
CA LEU A 15 5.25 -18.35 20.37
C LEU A 15 4.10 -18.06 19.40
N THR A 16 3.03 -17.46 19.93
CA THR A 16 2.03 -16.76 19.11
C THR A 16 2.74 -15.57 18.46
N HIS A 17 3.42 -15.82 17.35
CA HIS A 17 3.82 -14.75 16.44
C HIS A 17 2.54 -14.16 15.89
N THR A 18 2.07 -13.08 16.50
CA THR A 18 1.14 -12.18 15.83
C THR A 18 1.90 -11.64 14.64
N CYS A 19 1.69 -12.26 13.48
CA CYS A 19 2.13 -11.74 12.20
C CYS A 19 1.32 -10.45 11.99
N LEU A 20 1.86 -9.34 12.47
CA LEU A 20 1.36 -8.02 12.12
C LEU A 20 1.69 -7.87 10.63
N ALA A 21 0.68 -8.08 9.78
CA ALA A 21 0.81 -7.84 8.37
C ALA A 21 1.22 -6.38 8.19
N GLU A 22 2.43 -6.16 7.68
CA GLU A 22 2.95 -4.82 7.43
C GLU A 22 2.14 -4.19 6.29
N THR A 23 1.66 -2.96 6.50
CA THR A 23 0.95 -2.21 5.46
C THR A 23 1.92 -1.91 4.31
N THR A 24 1.55 -2.32 3.12
CA THR A 24 2.28 -2.04 1.88
C THR A 24 1.72 -0.82 1.16
N TYR A 25 2.56 -0.11 0.43
CA TYR A 25 2.22 1.13 -0.27
C TYR A 25 2.65 1.06 -1.72
N PHE A 26 1.82 1.59 -2.62
CA PHE A 26 2.21 1.90 -3.99
C PHE A 26 2.97 3.22 -4.00
N LEU A 27 4.20 3.22 -4.52
CA LEU A 27 4.99 4.44 -4.74
C LEU A 27 4.71 4.93 -6.18
N CYS A 28 3.90 5.98 -6.32
CA CYS A 28 3.56 6.53 -7.63
C CYS A 28 4.20 7.90 -7.83
N GLY A 29 4.76 8.15 -9.01
CA GLY A 29 5.24 9.48 -9.41
C GLY A 29 4.15 10.31 -10.10
N PRO A 30 4.46 11.56 -10.48
CA PRO A 30 3.51 12.48 -11.12
C PRO A 30 3.41 12.35 -12.64
N ASP A 31 4.30 11.56 -13.26
CA ASP A 31 4.47 11.47 -14.72
C ASP A 31 4.35 10.02 -15.20
N GLU A 32 4.24 9.85 -16.52
CA GLU A 32 4.02 8.58 -17.23
C GLU A 32 5.14 7.56 -16.97
N ASP A 33 6.35 8.04 -16.64
CA ASP A 33 7.51 7.20 -16.28
C ASP A 33 7.46 6.71 -14.81
N GLY A 34 6.51 7.20 -14.02
CA GLY A 34 6.36 6.87 -12.61
C GLY A 34 7.36 7.57 -11.70
N CYS A 35 7.83 6.85 -10.68
CA CYS A 35 8.75 7.39 -9.67
C CYS A 35 10.16 6.81 -9.89
N PHE A 36 11.13 7.65 -10.26
CA PHE A 36 12.52 7.23 -10.41
C PHE A 36 13.14 6.85 -9.07
N ASP A 37 14.01 5.84 -9.08
CA ASP A 37 14.76 5.38 -7.90
C ASP A 37 15.94 6.32 -7.58
N GLU A 38 15.63 7.60 -7.37
CA GLU A 38 16.59 8.64 -7.00
C GLU A 38 16.07 9.41 -5.76
N PRO A 39 16.89 9.58 -4.69
CA PRO A 39 16.44 10.19 -3.45
C PRO A 39 15.79 11.57 -3.60
N ASP A 40 16.34 12.41 -4.50
CA ASP A 40 15.83 13.76 -4.74
C ASP A 40 14.51 13.79 -5.55
N TYR A 41 14.14 12.67 -6.17
CA TYR A 41 12.91 12.53 -6.95
C TYR A 41 11.73 12.09 -6.08
N TYR A 42 11.99 11.39 -4.99
CA TYR A 42 10.96 10.87 -4.08
C TYR A 42 10.06 11.97 -3.47
N ARG A 43 10.55 13.21 -3.37
CA ARG A 43 9.73 14.38 -2.96
C ARG A 43 8.57 14.70 -3.91
N PHE A 44 8.62 14.19 -5.14
CA PHE A 44 7.57 14.35 -6.15
C PHE A 44 6.64 13.13 -6.22
N CYS A 45 6.96 12.06 -5.51
CA CYS A 45 6.19 10.84 -5.49
C CYS A 45 5.22 10.81 -4.32
N ALA A 46 4.29 9.87 -4.34
CA ALA A 46 3.32 9.62 -3.29
C ALA A 46 3.32 8.13 -2.91
N CYS A 47 3.25 7.87 -1.61
CA CYS A 47 2.96 6.54 -1.08
C CYS A 47 1.46 6.40 -0.84
N ILE A 48 0.81 5.54 -1.62
CA ILE A 48 -0.62 5.24 -1.54
C ILE A 48 -0.82 3.89 -0.85
N PRO A 49 -1.56 3.81 0.28
CA PRO A 49 -1.82 2.53 0.93
C PRO A 49 -2.47 1.51 0.01
N GLN A 50 -1.95 0.28 0.00
CA GLN A 50 -2.62 -0.83 -0.66
C GLN A 50 -3.80 -1.30 0.19
N ASP A 51 -4.96 -1.53 -0.44
CA ASP A 51 -6.13 -2.11 0.24
C ASP A 51 -5.82 -3.59 0.55
N PRO A 52 -5.69 -3.99 1.82
CA PRO A 52 -5.25 -5.35 2.16
C PRO A 52 -6.28 -6.43 1.81
N ILE A 53 -7.54 -6.04 1.54
CA ILE A 53 -8.65 -6.97 1.31
C ILE A 53 -9.00 -7.01 -0.18
N SER A 54 -9.13 -5.84 -0.79
CA SER A 54 -9.74 -5.71 -2.11
C SER A 54 -8.75 -5.36 -3.21
N PHE A 55 -7.43 -5.28 -2.98
CA PHE A 55 -6.47 -4.77 -3.98
C PHE A 55 -6.51 -5.49 -5.35
N ALA A 56 -6.91 -6.77 -5.35
CA ALA A 56 -7.02 -7.60 -6.55
C ALA A 56 -8.41 -7.54 -7.22
N GLU A 57 -9.38 -6.89 -6.58
CA GLU A 57 -10.70 -6.65 -7.15
C GLU A 57 -10.69 -5.42 -8.09
N PRO A 58 -11.71 -5.27 -8.96
CA PRO A 58 -11.83 -4.07 -9.78
C PRO A 58 -12.02 -2.79 -8.97
N TYR A 59 -11.41 -1.70 -9.44
CA TYR A 59 -11.51 -0.35 -8.87
C TYR A 59 -12.13 0.63 -9.85
N CYS A 60 -12.82 1.61 -9.32
CA CYS A 60 -13.21 2.82 -10.02
C CYS A 60 -12.23 3.93 -9.70
N LEU A 61 -11.62 4.52 -10.72
CA LEU A 61 -11.04 5.84 -10.61
C LEU A 61 -12.18 6.86 -10.63
N SER A 62 -12.54 7.39 -9.46
CA SER A 62 -13.66 8.32 -9.28
C SER A 62 -13.19 9.76 -9.45
N TRP A 63 -13.75 10.47 -10.43
CA TRP A 63 -13.44 11.89 -10.66
C TRP A 63 -14.03 12.79 -9.57
N ASP A 64 -15.14 12.39 -8.95
CA ASP A 64 -15.75 13.14 -7.85
C ASP A 64 -14.86 13.15 -6.60
N LYS A 65 -14.18 12.03 -6.33
CA LYS A 65 -13.35 11.85 -5.13
C LYS A 65 -11.87 12.05 -5.40
N MET A 66 -11.45 12.08 -6.66
CA MET A 66 -10.05 12.00 -7.09
C MET A 66 -9.32 10.86 -6.37
N ALA A 67 -9.92 9.67 -6.44
CA ALA A 67 -9.53 8.50 -5.66
C ALA A 67 -9.82 7.18 -6.40
N CYS A 68 -9.11 6.14 -6.00
CA CYS A 68 -9.39 4.77 -6.44
C CYS A 68 -10.28 4.07 -5.41
N VAL A 69 -11.54 3.81 -5.79
CA VAL A 69 -12.55 3.21 -4.91
C VAL A 69 -12.87 1.79 -5.38
N PRO A 70 -12.88 0.78 -4.50
CA PRO A 70 -13.30 -0.57 -4.86
C PRO A 70 -14.70 -0.59 -5.51
N MET A 71 -14.89 -1.37 -6.58
CA MET A 71 -16.18 -1.44 -7.30
C MET A 71 -17.32 -2.01 -6.46
N ASN A 72 -17.05 -2.69 -5.34
CA ASN A 72 -18.11 -3.11 -4.41
C ASN A 72 -18.69 -1.95 -3.57
N LYS A 73 -18.08 -0.76 -3.61
CA LYS A 73 -18.49 0.45 -2.87
C LYS A 73 -19.04 1.56 -3.79
N THR A 74 -19.05 1.36 -5.11
CA THR A 74 -19.48 2.38 -6.08
C THR A 74 -19.95 1.73 -7.39
N ASP A 75 -20.86 2.39 -8.12
CA ASP A 75 -21.25 1.99 -9.47
C ASP A 75 -20.39 2.61 -10.57
N CYS A 76 -19.38 3.43 -10.19
CA CYS A 76 -18.46 4.12 -11.09
C CYS A 76 -19.13 4.99 -12.18
N LYS A 77 -20.27 5.63 -11.86
CA LYS A 77 -20.98 6.49 -12.82
C LYS A 77 -20.15 7.65 -13.39
N ASN A 78 -19.31 8.28 -12.56
CA ASN A 78 -18.42 9.36 -12.96
C ASN A 78 -16.96 8.95 -12.72
N GLY A 79 -16.50 7.99 -13.53
CA GLY A 79 -15.19 7.40 -13.37
C GLY A 79 -14.79 6.48 -14.50
N VAL A 80 -13.63 5.83 -14.32
CA VAL A 80 -13.12 4.79 -15.21
C VAL A 80 -12.80 3.55 -14.38
N SER A 81 -13.25 2.39 -14.85
CA SER A 81 -13.02 1.11 -14.17
C SER A 81 -11.67 0.51 -14.57
N PHE A 82 -10.96 -0.04 -13.60
CA PHE A 82 -9.70 -0.76 -13.74
C PHE A 82 -9.81 -2.13 -13.07
N ASN A 83 -9.06 -3.11 -13.58
CA ASN A 83 -9.12 -4.49 -13.07
C ASN A 83 -8.44 -4.66 -11.70
N THR A 84 -7.60 -3.71 -11.28
CA THR A 84 -6.86 -3.78 -10.02
C THR A 84 -6.69 -2.40 -9.40
N GLN A 85 -6.41 -2.36 -8.10
CA GLN A 85 -6.04 -1.11 -7.43
C GLN A 85 -4.79 -0.48 -8.06
N SER A 86 -3.77 -1.30 -8.34
CA SER A 86 -2.48 -0.86 -8.88
C SER A 86 -2.63 -0.07 -10.19
N ALA A 87 -3.41 -0.59 -11.15
CA ALA A 87 -3.64 0.09 -12.42
C ALA A 87 -4.44 1.39 -12.24
N CYS A 88 -5.40 1.40 -11.30
CA CYS A 88 -6.15 2.60 -10.98
C CYS A 88 -5.24 3.68 -10.38
N VAL A 89 -4.43 3.35 -9.36
CA VAL A 89 -3.58 4.34 -8.68
C VAL A 89 -2.43 4.81 -9.57
N ALA A 90 -1.90 3.93 -10.43
CA ALA A 90 -0.95 4.33 -11.47
C ALA A 90 -1.60 5.37 -12.38
N THR A 91 -2.80 5.10 -12.92
CA THR A 91 -3.47 6.08 -13.79
C THR A 91 -3.80 7.39 -13.05
N LEU A 92 -4.18 7.34 -11.78
CA LEU A 92 -4.53 8.53 -10.99
C LEU A 92 -3.33 9.45 -10.73
N PHE A 93 -2.15 8.89 -10.49
CA PHE A 93 -0.96 9.65 -10.10
C PHE A 93 0.03 9.85 -11.26
N GLN A 94 0.16 8.88 -12.15
CA GLN A 94 1.09 8.82 -13.28
C GLN A 94 0.43 9.06 -14.64
N SER A 95 -0.89 9.30 -14.68
CA SER A 95 -1.69 9.44 -15.92
C SER A 95 -1.80 8.18 -16.80
N GLU A 96 -0.98 7.16 -16.57
CA GLU A 96 -1.04 5.87 -17.27
C GLU A 96 -1.06 4.68 -16.30
N PRO A 97 -1.69 3.55 -16.68
CA PRO A 97 -1.70 2.33 -15.86
C PRO A 97 -0.38 1.54 -15.93
N THR A 98 0.53 1.91 -16.82
CA THR A 98 1.81 1.23 -17.05
C THR A 98 2.90 2.28 -17.23
N PRO A 99 4.05 2.16 -16.54
CA PRO A 99 4.44 1.08 -15.65
C PRO A 99 3.60 1.04 -14.34
N PRO A 100 3.47 -0.13 -13.68
CA PRO A 100 2.79 -0.18 -12.40
C PRO A 100 3.62 0.52 -11.32
N CYS A 101 2.96 1.17 -10.36
CA CYS A 101 3.64 1.74 -9.21
C CYS A 101 4.33 0.62 -8.38
N PRO A 102 5.64 0.73 -8.10
CA PRO A 102 6.34 -0.25 -7.27
C PRO A 102 5.77 -0.29 -5.84
N ILE A 103 5.78 -1.47 -5.24
CA ILE A 103 5.34 -1.69 -3.86
C ILE A 103 6.51 -1.43 -2.91
N LYS A 104 6.27 -0.64 -1.86
CA LYS A 104 7.23 -0.28 -0.81
C LYS A 104 6.60 -0.48 0.58
N SER A 105 7.45 -0.52 1.60
CA SER A 105 7.03 -0.54 3.00
C SER A 105 6.71 0.86 3.52
N GLU A 106 5.99 0.94 4.64
CA GLU A 106 5.82 2.20 5.38
C GLU A 106 7.17 2.80 5.77
N HIS A 107 8.12 1.94 6.17
CA HIS A 107 9.45 2.35 6.57
C HIS A 107 10.17 3.10 5.45
N PHE A 108 10.12 2.59 4.21
CA PHE A 108 10.69 3.26 3.04
C PHE A 108 10.07 4.66 2.84
N CYS A 109 8.74 4.77 2.91
CA CYS A 109 8.06 6.05 2.72
C CYS A 109 8.49 7.09 3.76
N LYS A 110 8.67 6.68 5.02
CA LYS A 110 9.15 7.56 6.10
C LYS A 110 10.63 7.90 5.97
N GLU A 111 11.48 6.92 5.70
CA GLU A 111 12.93 7.10 5.55
C GLU A 111 13.25 8.10 4.44
N HIS A 112 12.52 8.03 3.32
CA HIS A 112 12.70 8.91 2.17
C HIS A 112 11.79 10.15 2.19
N ALA A 113 11.07 10.41 3.29
CA ALA A 113 10.15 11.53 3.45
C ALA A 113 9.11 11.66 2.32
N VAL A 114 8.69 10.53 1.74
CA VAL A 114 7.66 10.48 0.70
C VAL A 114 6.30 10.81 1.32
N PRO A 115 5.52 11.75 0.77
CA PRO A 115 4.16 11.99 1.23
C PRO A 115 3.32 10.71 1.25
N ILE A 116 2.60 10.47 2.35
CA ILE A 116 1.69 9.33 2.50
C ILE A 116 0.25 9.84 2.39
N CYS A 117 -0.53 9.21 1.51
CA CYS A 117 -1.95 9.51 1.32
C CYS A 117 -2.82 8.73 2.33
N ASN A 118 -4.07 9.15 2.50
CA ASN A 118 -5.04 8.40 3.31
C ASN A 118 -5.35 7.03 2.71
N ALA A 119 -6.08 6.20 3.47
CA ALA A 119 -6.47 4.85 3.05
C ALA A 119 -7.29 4.83 1.74
N GLU A 120 -7.99 5.92 1.45
CA GLU A 120 -8.74 6.09 0.20
C GLU A 120 -7.87 6.49 -1.00
N GLY A 121 -6.58 6.78 -0.78
CA GLY A 121 -5.63 7.15 -1.84
C GLY A 121 -5.96 8.47 -2.54
N GLN A 122 -6.65 9.39 -1.85
CA GLN A 122 -7.05 10.68 -2.42
C GLN A 122 -5.83 11.56 -2.71
N THR A 123 -5.75 12.15 -3.89
CA THR A 123 -4.57 12.95 -4.30
C THR A 123 -4.32 14.14 -3.38
N TYR A 124 -5.38 14.76 -2.86
CA TYR A 124 -5.28 15.91 -1.95
C TYR A 124 -5.03 15.54 -0.48
N SER A 125 -5.07 14.24 -0.13
CA SER A 125 -4.91 13.79 1.26
C SER A 125 -3.45 13.52 1.62
N CYS A 126 -2.56 13.47 0.63
CA CYS A 126 -1.16 13.15 0.80
C CYS A 126 -0.46 14.22 1.63
N LYS A 127 0.15 13.79 2.74
CA LYS A 127 0.86 14.67 3.68
C LYS A 127 2.28 14.17 3.87
N PRO A 128 3.25 15.07 4.20
CA PRO A 128 4.60 14.64 4.54
C PRO A 128 4.57 13.50 5.54
N ALA A 129 5.30 12.42 5.26
CA ALA A 129 5.44 11.33 6.22
C ALA A 129 6.08 11.88 7.50
N ALA A 130 5.36 11.79 8.62
CA ALA A 130 5.96 12.09 9.91
C ALA A 130 6.97 10.97 10.23
N PRO A 131 8.19 11.32 10.71
CA PRO A 131 9.17 10.34 11.14
C PRO A 131 8.66 9.48 12.31
#